data_AF-A0A3M0LN44-F1
#
_entry.id   AF-A0A3M0LN44-F1
#
_cell.length_a   1.000
_cell.length_b   1.000
_cell.length_c   1.000
_cell.angle_alpha   90.00
_cell.angle_beta   90.00
_cell.angle_gamma   90.00
#
_symmetry.space_group_name_H-M   'P 1'
#
loop_
_entity.id
_entity.type
_entity.pdbx_description
1 polymer ?
#
loop_
_entity_poly.entity_id
_entity_poly.type
_entity_poly.pdbx_seq_one_letter_code
_entity_poly.pdbx_strand_id
1 'polypeptide(L)'
;MLKQVLARQSSTTVWMSPHEKLCKAMFTINFLNCSFENMRPPVVRHFNSGNQFKLSQCPLVMIRDPETWETKGPYELVTWGCGYVCVATPSGLRWIPQKWVKPFVPKIQLQQKGIRGK
;
A
#
# COMPACT_ATOMS: atom_id res chain seq x y z
N MET A 1 -17.64 -12.93 -8.94
CA MET A 1 -17.13 -13.27 -10.29
C MET A 1 -16.13 -14.43 -10.27
N LEU A 2 -15.01 -14.35 -9.54
CA LEU A 2 -13.99 -15.42 -9.51
C LEU A 2 -14.53 -16.81 -9.11
N LYS A 3 -15.38 -16.90 -8.08
CA LYS A 3 -16.00 -18.17 -7.65
C LYS A 3 -16.84 -18.86 -8.74
N GLN A 4 -17.57 -18.09 -9.55
CA GLN A 4 -18.38 -18.63 -10.65
C GLN A 4 -17.52 -19.09 -11.83
N VAL A 5 -16.44 -18.35 -12.13
CA VAL A 5 -15.46 -18.74 -13.15
C VAL A 5 -14.74 -20.03 -12.74
N LEU A 6 -14.35 -20.15 -11.47
CA LEU A 6 -13.70 -21.35 -10.94
C LEU A 6 -14.64 -22.57 -10.96
N ALA A 7 -15.91 -22.40 -10.57
CA ALA A 7 -16.91 -23.46 -10.64
C ALA A 7 -17.10 -23.97 -12.09
N ARG A 8 -17.14 -23.07 -13.07
CA ARG A 8 -17.27 -23.44 -14.50
C ARG A 8 -16.01 -24.10 -15.07
N GLN A 9 -14.83 -23.75 -14.57
CA GLN A 9 -13.58 -24.41 -14.96
C GLN A 9 -13.43 -25.81 -14.35
N SER A 10 -14.08 -26.07 -13.21
CA SER A 10 -13.96 -27.34 -12.48
C SER A 10 -14.48 -28.55 -13.27
N SER A 11 -15.49 -28.36 -14.15
CA SER A 11 -16.01 -29.43 -15.00
C SER A 11 -15.05 -29.85 -16.12
N THR A 12 -14.16 -28.95 -16.56
CA THR A 12 -13.15 -29.21 -17.59
C THR A 12 -11.85 -29.78 -17.01
N THR A 13 -11.60 -29.58 -15.71
CA THR A 13 -10.33 -29.96 -15.06
C THR A 13 -10.19 -31.44 -14.70
N VAL A 14 -11.22 -32.25 -14.89
CA VAL A 14 -11.20 -33.68 -14.53
C VAL A 14 -10.15 -34.46 -15.33
N TRP A 15 -9.84 -34.04 -16.56
CA TRP A 15 -8.88 -34.71 -17.46
C TRP A 15 -7.51 -34.03 -17.55
N MET A 16 -7.27 -32.99 -16.77
CA MET A 16 -6.01 -32.23 -16.81
C MET A 16 -4.95 -32.81 -15.87
N SER A 17 -3.70 -32.81 -16.32
CA SER A 17 -2.55 -33.08 -15.48
C SER A 17 -2.40 -32.03 -14.35
N PRO A 18 -1.73 -32.35 -13.24
CA PRO A 18 -1.45 -31.36 -12.18
C PRO A 18 -0.75 -30.10 -12.69
N HIS A 19 0.16 -30.25 -13.67
CA HIS A 19 0.86 -29.13 -14.29
C HIS A 19 -0.08 -28.19 -15.04
N GLU A 20 -0.98 -28.72 -15.88
CA GLU A 20 -1.96 -27.91 -16.61
C GLU A 20 -2.92 -27.17 -15.67
N LYS A 21 -3.34 -27.84 -14.58
CA LYS A 21 -4.14 -27.20 -13.53
C LYS A 21 -3.41 -26.01 -12.92
N LEU A 22 -2.13 -26.17 -12.60
CA LEU A 22 -1.30 -25.10 -12.06
C LEU A 22 -1.12 -23.94 -13.05
N CYS A 23 -0.77 -24.24 -14.31
CA CYS A 23 -0.63 -23.22 -15.35
C CYS A 23 -1.91 -22.40 -15.53
N LYS A 24 -3.07 -23.06 -15.58
CA LYS A 24 -4.37 -22.39 -15.73
C LYS A 24 -4.73 -21.54 -14.51
N ALA A 25 -4.43 -22.02 -13.31
CA ALA A 25 -4.63 -21.26 -12.08
C ALA A 25 -3.74 -20.01 -12.05
N MET A 26 -2.44 -20.17 -12.32
CA MET A 26 -1.48 -19.06 -12.38
C MET A 26 -1.84 -18.04 -13.47
N PHE A 27 -2.29 -18.49 -14.65
CA PHE A 27 -2.75 -17.59 -15.69
C PHE A 27 -3.94 -16.76 -15.23
N THR A 28 -4.95 -17.41 -14.64
CA THR A 28 -6.15 -16.72 -14.14
C THR A 28 -5.79 -15.72 -13.03
N ILE A 29 -4.95 -16.13 -12.07
CA ILE A 29 -4.54 -15.30 -10.93
C ILE A 29 -3.70 -14.09 -11.39
N ASN A 30 -2.77 -14.27 -12.32
CA ASN A 30 -1.80 -13.22 -12.66
C ASN A 30 -2.26 -12.31 -13.80
N PHE A 31 -3.05 -12.82 -14.75
CA PHE A 31 -3.43 -12.11 -15.98
C PHE A 31 -4.90 -11.72 -16.05
N LEU A 32 -5.80 -12.43 -15.34
CA LEU A 32 -7.24 -12.19 -15.40
C LEU A 32 -7.86 -11.67 -14.10
N ASN A 33 -7.10 -11.64 -13.01
CA ASN A 33 -7.60 -11.18 -11.72
C ASN A 33 -7.59 -9.64 -11.64
N CYS A 34 -8.74 -9.04 -11.95
CA CYS A 34 -8.98 -7.61 -11.77
C CYS A 34 -10.16 -7.39 -10.81
N SER A 35 -10.15 -6.28 -10.07
CA SER A 35 -11.28 -5.84 -9.24
C SER A 35 -11.83 -4.51 -9.77
N PHE A 36 -13.00 -4.10 -9.27
CA PHE A 36 -13.58 -2.79 -9.60
C PHE A 36 -12.66 -1.64 -9.15
N GLU A 37 -12.05 -1.77 -7.97
CA GLU A 37 -11.11 -0.80 -7.41
C GLU A 37 -9.75 -0.82 -8.11
N ASN A 38 -9.39 -1.94 -8.74
CA ASN A 38 -8.10 -2.11 -9.41
C ASN A 38 -8.26 -2.90 -10.72
N MET A 39 -8.46 -2.16 -11.80
CA MET A 39 -8.65 -2.72 -13.14
C MET A 39 -7.37 -3.29 -13.76
N ARG A 40 -6.21 -3.12 -13.11
CA ARG A 40 -4.93 -3.62 -13.62
C ARG A 40 -4.63 -5.01 -13.06
N PRO A 41 -4.49 -6.04 -13.90
CA PRO A 41 -4.15 -7.38 -13.43
C PRO A 41 -2.73 -7.38 -12.84
N PRO A 42 -2.41 -8.32 -11.92
CA PRO A 42 -1.12 -8.38 -11.23
C PRO A 42 0.11 -8.32 -12.16
N VAL A 43 0.05 -8.94 -13.33
CA VAL A 43 1.14 -8.92 -14.32
C VAL A 43 1.49 -7.49 -14.77
N VAL A 44 0.49 -6.64 -15.01
CA VAL A 44 0.70 -5.25 -15.43
C VAL A 44 1.32 -4.46 -14.28
N ARG A 45 0.89 -4.71 -13.04
CA ARG A 45 1.47 -4.07 -11.86
C ARG A 45 2.92 -4.46 -11.66
N HIS A 46 3.26 -5.73 -11.83
CA HIS A 46 4.62 -6.24 -11.66
C HIS A 46 5.61 -5.57 -12.61
N PHE A 47 5.32 -5.55 -13.91
CA PHE A 47 6.23 -4.98 -14.90
C PHE A 47 6.19 -3.45 -14.99
N ASN A 48 5.07 -2.81 -14.64
CA ASN A 48 4.93 -1.34 -14.68
C ASN A 48 5.00 -0.69 -13.29
N SER A 49 5.76 -1.28 -12.36
CA SER A 49 5.79 -0.90 -10.93
C SER A 49 6.28 0.53 -10.64
N GLY A 50 7.01 1.16 -11.57
CA GLY A 50 7.88 2.31 -11.28
C GLY A 50 7.22 3.51 -10.60
N ASN A 51 5.94 3.78 -10.87
CA ASN A 51 5.22 4.95 -10.36
C ASN A 51 3.82 4.64 -9.80
N GLN A 52 3.38 3.38 -9.74
CA GLN A 52 2.00 3.06 -9.35
C GLN A 52 1.75 3.17 -7.84
N PHE A 53 2.79 2.99 -7.02
CA PHE A 53 2.70 3.06 -5.55
C PHE A 53 3.47 4.24 -4.96
N LYS A 54 4.14 5.02 -5.81
CA LYS A 54 4.77 6.26 -5.38
C LYS A 54 3.67 7.29 -5.16
N LEU A 55 3.67 7.86 -3.97
CA LEU A 55 2.77 8.96 -3.66
C LEU A 55 3.25 10.21 -4.40
N SER A 56 2.31 10.94 -5.00
CA SER A 56 2.61 12.23 -5.62
C SER A 56 3.08 13.26 -4.58
N GLN A 57 2.72 13.04 -3.32
CA GLN A 57 3.17 13.76 -2.15
C GLN A 57 3.52 12.76 -1.05
N CYS A 58 4.63 12.94 -0.36
CA CYS A 58 5.00 12.12 0.80
C CYS A 58 4.59 12.85 2.08
N PRO A 59 3.32 12.75 2.54
CA PRO A 59 2.89 13.46 3.73
C PRO A 59 3.69 12.98 4.95
N LEU A 60 3.92 13.91 5.87
CA LEU A 60 4.61 13.63 7.12
C LEU A 60 3.65 12.97 8.12
N VAL A 61 4.14 11.95 8.81
CA VAL A 61 3.39 11.21 9.83
C VAL A 61 4.22 11.02 11.10
N MET A 62 3.53 11.03 12.24
CA MET A 62 4.06 10.58 13.52
C MET A 62 3.77 9.10 13.68
N ILE A 63 4.73 8.33 14.17
CA ILE A 63 4.57 6.89 14.43
C ILE A 63 4.74 6.60 15.91
N ARG A 64 3.99 5.63 16.44
CA ARG A 64 4.29 5.03 17.74
C ARG A 64 5.28 3.88 17.54
N ASP A 65 6.44 3.99 18.15
CA ASP A 65 7.48 2.97 18.07
C ASP A 65 7.02 1.69 18.82
N PRO A 66 6.97 0.51 18.17
CA PRO A 66 6.64 -0.72 18.86
C PRO A 66 7.61 -1.12 19.97
N GLU A 67 8.89 -0.71 19.86
CA GLU A 67 9.93 -1.09 20.82
C GLU A 67 9.91 -0.19 22.04
N THR A 68 9.85 1.13 21.84
CA THR A 68 9.93 2.11 22.93
C THR A 68 8.58 2.65 23.38
N TRP A 69 7.50 2.36 22.65
CA TRP A 69 6.13 2.88 22.85
C TRP A 69 5.98 4.40 22.74
N GLU A 70 7.05 5.11 22.41
CA GLU A 70 7.10 6.55 22.24
C GLU A 70 6.57 6.97 20.87
N THR A 71 6.10 8.21 20.77
CA THR A 71 5.75 8.81 19.48
C THR A 71 6.97 9.47 18.87
N LYS A 72 7.41 9.00 17.70
CA LYS A 72 8.58 9.48 16.96
C LYS A 72 8.19 10.05 15.60
N GLY A 73 9.04 10.90 15.02
CA GLY A 73 8.83 11.56 13.74
C GLY A 73 8.87 13.09 13.85
N PRO A 74 8.43 13.82 12.81
CA PRO A 74 7.72 13.32 11.63
C PRO A 74 8.58 12.51 10.66
N TYR A 75 7.99 11.49 10.03
CA TYR A 75 8.60 10.69 8.97
C TYR A 75 7.77 10.76 7.69
N GLU A 76 8.40 10.60 6.53
CA GLU A 76 7.69 10.57 5.26
C GLU A 76 6.93 9.26 5.09
N LEU A 77 5.65 9.37 4.72
CA LEU A 77 4.85 8.25 4.27
C LEU A 77 5.31 7.81 2.87
N VAL A 78 5.62 6.52 2.71
CA VAL A 78 6.06 5.94 1.44
C VAL A 78 4.92 5.22 0.72
N THR A 79 4.18 4.37 1.44
CA THR A 79 3.01 3.66 0.91
C THR A 79 2.15 3.09 2.05
N TRP A 80 0.96 2.58 1.75
CA TRP A 80 0.06 1.93 2.71
C TRP A 80 -0.75 0.81 2.05
N GLY A 81 -1.22 -0.13 2.86
CA GLY A 81 -2.08 -1.22 2.40
C GLY A 81 -2.26 -2.28 3.46
N CYS A 82 -3.38 -3.02 3.40
CA CYS A 82 -3.67 -4.16 4.27
C CYS A 82 -3.53 -3.88 5.78
N GLY A 83 -3.83 -2.65 6.23
CA GLY A 83 -3.72 -2.26 7.64
C GLY A 83 -2.32 -1.85 8.12
N TYR A 84 -1.36 -1.74 7.21
CA TYR A 84 0.01 -1.30 7.48
C TYR A 84 0.41 -0.11 6.64
N VAL A 85 1.41 0.59 7.14
CA VAL A 85 1.98 1.81 6.57
C VAL A 85 3.49 1.67 6.49
N CYS A 86 4.08 1.93 5.34
CA CYS A 86 5.52 2.01 5.16
C CYS A 86 5.97 3.48 5.29
N VAL A 87 6.90 3.74 6.20
CA VAL A 87 7.49 5.08 6.43
C VAL A 87 8.99 5.07 6.21
N ALA A 88 9.53 6.19 5.72
CA ALA A 88 10.97 6.39 5.59
C ALA A 88 11.53 6.99 6.88
N THR A 89 12.31 6.19 7.61
CA THR A 89 13.03 6.62 8.81
C THR A 89 14.54 6.77 8.50
N PRO A 90 15.32 7.44 9.36
CA PRO A 90 16.77 7.53 9.16
C PRO A 90 17.49 6.18 9.08
N SER A 91 16.93 5.13 9.70
CA SER A 91 17.46 3.77 9.64
C SER A 91 16.92 2.94 8.46
N GLY A 92 16.06 3.52 7.62
CA GLY A 92 15.49 2.88 6.43
C GLY A 92 13.95 2.81 6.45
N LEU A 93 13.41 2.00 5.55
CA LEU A 93 11.98 1.76 5.43
C LEU A 93 11.46 0.87 6.56
N ARG A 94 10.39 1.31 7.22
CA ARG A 94 9.77 0.56 8.32
C ARG A 94 8.27 0.39 8.08
N TRP A 95 7.76 -0.83 8.29
CA TRP A 95 6.33 -1.13 8.28
C TRP A 95 5.74 -0.98 9.69
N ILE A 96 4.75 -0.09 9.83
CA ILE A 96 4.06 0.23 11.07
C ILE A 96 2.56 -0.09 10.91
N PRO A 97 1.91 -0.73 11.89
CA PRO A 97 0.46 -0.86 11.91
C PRO A 97 -0.23 0.50 11.77
N GLN A 98 -1.23 0.60 10.89
CA GLN A 98 -1.90 1.88 10.59
C GLN A 98 -2.48 2.57 11.83
N LYS A 99 -2.96 1.79 12.80
CA LYS A 99 -3.48 2.29 14.10
C LYS A 99 -2.45 3.03 14.97
N TRP A 100 -1.16 2.91 14.65
CA TRP A 100 -0.04 3.55 15.36
C TRP A 100 0.53 4.74 14.61
N VAL A 101 -0.08 5.12 13.48
CA VAL A 101 0.35 6.24 12.66
C VAL A 101 -0.66 7.38 12.79
N LYS A 102 -0.16 8.60 12.97
CA LYS A 102 -0.97 9.82 13.01
C LYS A 102 -0.45 10.83 11.99
N PRO A 103 -1.31 11.49 11.18
CA PRO A 103 -0.87 12.57 10.30
C PRO A 103 -0.20 13.70 11.09
N PHE A 104 0.90 14.24 10.57
CA PHE A 104 1.55 15.42 11.14
C PHE A 104 0.97 16.68 10.51
N VAL A 105 0.50 17.61 11.36
CA VAL A 105 -0.02 18.92 10.94
C VAL A 105 0.94 20.00 11.45
N PRO A 106 1.67 20.72 10.57
CA PRO A 106 2.53 21.82 10.98
C PRO A 106 1.69 22.93 11.64
N LYS A 107 2.08 23.38 12.84
CA LYS A 107 1.49 24.59 13.45
C LYS A 107 2.07 25.81 12.74
N ILE A 108 1.27 26.49 11.93
CA ILE A 108 1.64 27.80 11.38
C ILE A 108 1.62 28.80 12.56
N GLN A 109 2.80 29.19 13.04
CA GLN A 109 2.91 30.33 13.95
C GLN A 109 2.75 31.60 13.13
N LEU A 110 1.55 32.18 13.11
CA LEU A 110 1.37 33.57 12.70
C LEU A 110 2.21 34.42 13.66
N GLN A 111 3.38 34.86 13.23
CA GLN A 111 4.17 35.85 13.94
C GLN A 111 3.34 37.14 13.99
N GLN A 112 2.66 37.40 15.10
CA GLN A 112 2.25 38.74 15.45
C GLN A 112 3.50 39.56 15.77
N LYS A 113 4.24 39.97 14.74
CA LYS A 113 5.14 41.13 14.84
C LYS A 113 4.27 42.38 14.80
N GLY A 114 3.63 42.67 15.93
CA GLY A 114 3.08 43.98 16.24
C GLY A 114 4.24 44.95 16.42
N ILE A 115 4.34 45.88 15.47
CA ILE A 115 5.34 46.92 15.34
C ILE A 115 5.36 47.78 16.60
N ARG A 116 6.54 47.91 17.23
CA ARG A 116 6.83 48.92 18.25
C ARG A 116 6.89 50.27 17.53
N GLY A 117 5.83 51.07 17.62
CA GLY A 117 5.74 52.42 17.07
C GLY A 117 5.66 53.44 18.18
N LYS A 118 6.74 54.23 18.29
CA LYS A 118 6.92 55.59 18.85
C LYS A 118 6.04 56.04 20.02
#